data_AF-A0A7C1AZV9-F1
#
_entry.id   AF-A0A7C1AZV9-F1
#
_cell.length_a   1.000
_cell.length_b   1.000
_cell.length_c   1.000
_cell.angle_alpha   90.00
_cell.angle_beta   90.00
_cell.angle_gamma   90.00
#
_symmetry.space_group_name_H-M   'P 1'
#
loop_
_entity.id
_entity.type
_entity.pdbx_description
1 polymer ?
#
loop_
_entity_poly.entity_id
_entity_poly.type
_entity_poly.pdbx_seq_one_letter_code
_entity_poly.pdbx_strand_id
1 'polypeptide(L)'
;MHKKLLTSIILFSIMIPVSSTGWNDARISAYYSVEKAVEENANIILTWISTENIGVTEEDLEYLKELKEEANRKGIKVIVYLAPLEIQTYNVDMDEDGKVDEGKKSIYTEHPEWLQVGEDGRKAVFYGNVAFWVEKHSEDAWICPNDPEYRRIFLEEVKKIAPYVDGIYLDVVIFLNSFGDWEDNYACHCEDCKRLFKEEKGLDIPGKNDKNWKIWIEWREEKIKEFLEDVKKEAKKINPDIKIILEHWHGFYDGFKTGWSINLRETVDIMTHEYDAA
;
A
#
# COMPACT_ATOMS: atom_id res chain seq x y z
N MET A 1 -3.37 20.77 -9.32
CA MET A 1 -3.57 20.38 -10.75
C MET A 1 -4.38 19.08 -10.87
N HIS A 2 -5.47 18.95 -10.09
CA HIS A 2 -6.23 17.71 -9.86
C HIS A 2 -7.18 17.27 -10.99
N LYS A 3 -6.87 17.59 -12.25
CA LYS A 3 -7.77 17.33 -13.38
C LYS A 3 -7.17 16.30 -14.32
N LYS A 4 -7.47 15.01 -14.11
CA LYS A 4 -7.98 14.06 -15.14
C LYS A 4 -7.75 12.57 -14.88
N LEU A 5 -6.92 12.17 -13.93
CA LEU A 5 -6.67 10.74 -13.73
C LEU A 5 -7.79 10.14 -12.86
N LEU A 6 -8.40 9.06 -13.36
CA LEU A 6 -9.34 8.17 -12.64
C LEU A 6 -10.84 8.54 -12.66
N THR A 7 -11.36 9.00 -13.81
CA THR A 7 -12.81 8.86 -14.13
C THR A 7 -13.22 7.42 -14.50
N SER A 8 -12.39 6.41 -14.27
CA SER A 8 -12.69 5.00 -14.59
C SER A 8 -12.16 4.02 -13.55
N ILE A 9 -12.12 4.41 -12.27
CA ILE A 9 -12.08 3.39 -11.21
C ILE A 9 -13.49 2.84 -11.07
N ILE A 10 -13.61 1.61 -11.54
CA ILE A 10 -14.73 0.69 -11.40
C ILE A 10 -15.22 0.72 -9.94
N LEU A 11 -16.53 0.66 -9.73
CA LEU A 11 -17.12 0.55 -8.39
C LEU A 11 -16.52 -0.67 -7.66
N PHE A 12 -15.51 -0.49 -6.83
CA PHE A 12 -15.08 -1.54 -5.92
C PHE A 12 -16.10 -1.62 -4.77
N SER A 13 -16.77 -2.76 -4.66
CA SER A 13 -17.57 -3.06 -3.47
C SER A 13 -16.63 -3.56 -2.38
N ILE A 14 -16.11 -2.64 -1.56
CA ILE A 14 -15.31 -2.99 -0.39
C ILE A 14 -16.26 -3.56 0.69
N MET A 15 -16.22 -4.88 0.90
CA MET A 15 -16.95 -5.52 2.00
C MET A 15 -16.16 -5.36 3.30
N ILE A 16 -16.67 -4.53 4.21
CA ILE A 16 -16.17 -4.43 5.59
C ILE A 16 -16.91 -5.47 6.47
N PRO A 17 -16.22 -6.45 7.09
CA PRO A 17 -16.87 -7.41 7.98
C PRO A 17 -17.50 -6.73 9.22
N VAL A 18 -18.80 -6.99 9.42
CA VAL A 18 -19.77 -6.15 10.14
C VAL A 18 -19.79 -6.33 11.68
N SER A 19 -18.67 -6.56 12.38
CA SER A 19 -18.77 -6.57 13.86
C SER A 19 -17.46 -6.26 14.59
N SER A 20 -17.34 -4.99 15.00
CA SER A 20 -16.58 -4.48 16.19
C SER A 20 -16.04 -3.06 15.99
N THR A 21 -16.10 -2.50 14.77
CA THR A 21 -15.39 -1.26 14.40
C THR A 21 -16.20 0.02 14.56
N GLY A 22 -17.52 -0.10 14.81
CA GLY A 22 -18.46 1.01 14.83
C GLY A 22 -18.94 1.46 13.44
N TRP A 23 -18.54 0.76 12.38
CA TRP A 23 -18.85 1.06 10.98
C TRP A 23 -19.83 0.03 10.40
N ASN A 24 -20.91 -0.27 11.12
CA ASN A 24 -21.79 -1.41 10.84
C ASN A 24 -22.71 -1.23 9.61
N ASP A 25 -22.67 -0.07 8.93
CA ASP A 25 -23.47 0.27 7.74
C ASP A 25 -22.64 1.01 6.66
N ALA A 26 -21.34 0.70 6.56
CA ALA A 26 -20.42 1.36 5.65
C ALA A 26 -20.89 1.28 4.18
N ARG A 27 -21.08 2.46 3.56
CA ARG A 27 -21.34 2.64 2.13
C ARG A 27 -20.26 3.57 1.61
N ILE A 28 -19.33 2.99 0.86
CA ILE A 28 -18.13 3.67 0.37
C ILE A 28 -18.42 4.22 -1.02
N SER A 29 -18.14 5.51 -1.18
CA SER A 29 -18.16 6.22 -2.45
C SER A 29 -16.70 6.58 -2.75
N ALA A 30 -16.13 6.01 -3.81
CA ALA A 30 -14.74 6.24 -4.23
C ALA A 30 -14.66 7.51 -5.10
N TYR A 31 -14.89 8.67 -4.49
CA TYR A 31 -14.96 9.95 -5.20
C TYR A 31 -14.33 11.09 -4.39
N TYR A 32 -13.83 12.08 -5.12
CA TYR A 32 -13.29 13.31 -4.55
C TYR A 32 -14.38 14.34 -4.14
N SER A 33 -15.67 13.95 -4.05
CA SER A 33 -16.81 14.88 -3.90
C SER A 33 -17.80 14.44 -2.82
N VAL A 34 -18.03 15.33 -1.85
CA VAL A 34 -19.04 15.14 -0.80
C VAL A 34 -20.46 15.17 -1.37
N GLU A 35 -20.72 16.02 -2.36
CA GLU A 35 -22.02 16.08 -3.05
C GLU A 35 -22.37 14.72 -3.67
N LYS A 36 -21.39 14.10 -4.34
CA LYS A 36 -21.58 12.79 -4.96
C LYS A 36 -21.84 11.69 -3.93
N ALA A 37 -21.08 11.70 -2.84
CA ALA A 37 -21.30 10.77 -1.73
C ALA A 37 -22.72 10.91 -1.15
N VAL A 38 -23.25 12.14 -1.02
CA VAL A 38 -24.63 12.38 -0.58
C VAL A 38 -25.65 11.86 -1.59
N GLU A 39 -25.46 12.10 -2.89
CA GLU A 39 -26.33 11.59 -3.95
C GLU A 39 -26.45 10.06 -3.93
N GLU A 40 -25.35 9.38 -3.62
CA GLU A 40 -25.26 7.92 -3.55
C GLU A 40 -25.67 7.35 -2.20
N ASN A 41 -26.08 8.20 -1.25
CA ASN A 41 -26.38 7.83 0.13
C ASN A 41 -25.21 7.06 0.79
N ALA A 42 -23.99 7.49 0.50
CA ALA A 42 -22.76 7.01 1.09
C ALA A 42 -22.47 7.73 2.42
N ASN A 43 -21.87 7.02 3.36
CA ASN A 43 -21.46 7.55 4.66
C ASN A 43 -19.94 7.55 4.84
N ILE A 44 -19.20 7.08 3.84
CA ILE A 44 -17.75 7.07 3.77
C ILE A 44 -17.31 7.50 2.38
N ILE A 45 -16.33 8.39 2.32
CA ILE A 45 -15.58 8.72 1.12
C ILE A 45 -14.24 8.00 1.22
N LEU A 46 -13.90 7.24 0.19
CA LEU A 46 -12.53 6.76 -0.06
C LEU A 46 -11.91 7.69 -1.11
N THR A 47 -10.79 8.31 -0.77
CA THR A 47 -10.06 9.22 -1.67
C THR A 47 -8.60 8.80 -1.80
N TRP A 48 -7.92 9.34 -2.81
CA TRP A 48 -6.51 9.15 -3.07
C TRP A 48 -5.79 10.51 -3.01
N ILE A 49 -4.50 10.47 -2.68
CA ILE A 49 -3.59 11.61 -2.78
C ILE A 49 -2.42 11.23 -3.68
N SER A 50 -1.71 12.23 -4.22
CA SER A 50 -0.48 11.91 -4.95
C SER A 50 0.56 11.40 -3.96
N THR A 51 1.13 10.24 -4.25
CA THR A 51 2.25 9.67 -3.48
C THR A 51 3.44 9.37 -4.38
N GLU A 52 3.52 10.02 -5.55
CA GLU A 52 4.70 9.99 -6.40
C GLU A 52 5.94 10.31 -5.55
N ASN A 53 6.85 9.35 -5.43
CA ASN A 53 8.06 9.48 -4.62
C ASN A 53 7.80 9.73 -3.12
N ILE A 54 6.84 9.01 -2.52
CA ILE A 54 6.52 8.90 -1.07
C ILE A 54 6.08 10.17 -0.33
N GLY A 55 6.39 11.37 -0.80
CA GLY A 55 6.16 12.61 -0.07
C GLY A 55 4.76 13.18 -0.24
N VAL A 56 3.99 13.32 0.85
CA VAL A 56 2.71 14.03 0.84
C VAL A 56 2.97 15.52 0.68
N THR A 57 2.33 16.16 -0.30
CA THR A 57 2.51 17.58 -0.57
C THR A 57 1.62 18.47 0.31
N GLU A 58 1.91 19.77 0.39
CA GLU A 58 1.01 20.73 1.02
C GLU A 58 -0.36 20.81 0.31
N GLU A 59 -0.40 20.60 -1.02
CA GLU A 59 -1.64 20.54 -1.80
C GLU A 59 -2.49 19.33 -1.37
N ASP A 60 -1.86 18.16 -1.17
CA ASP A 60 -2.55 16.95 -0.69
C ASP A 60 -3.12 17.14 0.73
N LEU A 61 -2.34 17.75 1.63
CA LEU A 61 -2.80 18.00 3.00
C LEU A 61 -3.95 19.02 3.06
N GLU A 62 -3.89 20.10 2.29
CA GLU A 62 -4.98 21.08 2.23
C GLU A 62 -6.22 20.44 1.60
N TYR A 63 -6.06 19.63 0.54
CA TYR A 63 -7.15 18.86 -0.05
C TYR A 63 -7.85 17.95 0.97
N LEU A 64 -7.09 17.13 1.71
CA LEU A 64 -7.65 16.25 2.73
C LEU A 64 -8.36 17.04 3.83
N LYS A 65 -7.78 18.17 4.25
CA LYS A 65 -8.37 19.07 5.25
C LYS A 65 -9.71 19.64 4.78
N GLU A 66 -9.77 20.21 3.57
CA GLU A 66 -10.99 20.76 3.00
C GLU A 66 -12.08 19.68 2.84
N LEU A 67 -11.71 18.51 2.30
CA LEU A 67 -12.62 17.37 2.15
C LEU A 67 -13.18 16.93 3.51
N LYS A 68 -12.32 16.81 4.52
CA LYS A 68 -12.70 16.40 5.87
C LYS A 68 -13.65 17.37 6.52
N GLU A 69 -13.38 18.68 6.40
CA GLU A 69 -14.26 19.72 6.94
C GLU A 69 -15.64 19.69 6.28
N GLU A 70 -15.70 19.50 4.96
CA GLU A 70 -16.97 19.41 4.23
C GLU A 70 -17.74 18.13 4.57
N ALA A 71 -17.06 16.97 4.56
CA ALA A 71 -17.65 15.67 4.88
C ALA A 71 -18.22 15.65 6.31
N ASN A 72 -17.50 16.23 7.28
CA ASN A 72 -17.96 16.34 8.67
C ASN A 72 -19.30 17.10 8.79
N ARG A 73 -19.54 18.14 7.98
CA ARG A 73 -20.82 18.89 7.97
C ARG A 73 -22.00 18.03 7.51
N LYS A 74 -21.73 16.93 6.81
CA LYS A 74 -22.72 15.96 6.32
C LYS A 74 -22.75 14.67 7.13
N GLY A 75 -21.92 14.54 8.16
CA GLY A 75 -21.77 13.30 8.94
C GLY A 75 -21.10 12.16 8.16
N ILE A 76 -20.34 12.49 7.11
CA ILE A 76 -19.63 11.53 6.25
C ILE A 76 -18.19 11.38 6.76
N LYS A 77 -17.70 10.15 6.74
CA LYS A 77 -16.32 9.78 7.11
C LYS A 77 -15.40 9.83 5.90
N VAL A 78 -14.12 10.13 6.12
CA VAL A 78 -13.10 10.20 5.07
C VAL A 78 -12.02 9.17 5.34
N ILE A 79 -11.74 8.33 4.36
CA ILE A 79 -10.58 7.45 4.31
C ILE A 79 -9.68 7.90 3.17
N VAL A 80 -8.38 7.92 3.39
CA VAL A 80 -7.39 8.04 2.32
C VAL A 80 -6.77 6.68 2.01
N TYR A 81 -6.65 6.36 0.73
CA TYR A 81 -5.93 5.21 0.22
C TYR A 81 -4.45 5.54 0.04
N LEU A 82 -3.58 4.67 0.52
CA LEU A 82 -2.14 4.74 0.35
C LEU A 82 -1.62 3.37 -0.10
N ALA A 83 -0.66 3.39 -1.03
CA ALA A 83 0.06 2.22 -1.46
C ALA A 83 1.51 2.22 -0.92
N PRO A 84 1.79 1.99 0.38
CA PRO A 84 3.14 2.08 0.91
C PRO A 84 4.18 1.30 0.11
N LEU A 85 3.93 0.03 -0.19
CA LEU A 85 4.97 -0.85 -0.72
C LEU A 85 4.93 -1.01 -2.25
N GLU A 86 4.13 -0.20 -2.94
CA GLU A 86 4.03 -0.13 -4.41
C GLU A 86 3.85 1.34 -4.80
N ILE A 87 4.92 1.96 -5.33
CA ILE A 87 4.93 3.38 -5.69
C ILE A 87 5.07 3.52 -7.20
N GLN A 88 4.09 4.17 -7.81
CA GLN A 88 4.17 4.54 -9.22
C GLN A 88 4.81 5.91 -9.41
N THR A 89 5.69 6.02 -10.40
CA THR A 89 6.20 7.31 -10.89
C THR A 89 5.80 7.47 -12.35
N TYR A 90 5.00 8.50 -12.65
CA TYR A 90 4.34 8.63 -13.93
C TYR A 90 5.20 9.26 -15.01
N ASN A 91 4.96 8.86 -16.26
CA ASN A 91 5.59 9.44 -17.45
C ASN A 91 7.12 9.44 -17.37
N VAL A 92 7.72 8.38 -16.86
CA VAL A 92 9.19 8.24 -16.74
C VAL A 92 9.80 7.36 -17.83
N ASP A 93 9.01 6.55 -18.53
CA ASP A 93 9.43 5.68 -19.63
C ASP A 93 8.55 5.99 -20.87
N MET A 94 8.88 7.06 -21.59
CA MET A 94 8.06 7.52 -22.73
C MET A 94 8.35 6.76 -24.02
N ASP A 95 9.54 6.18 -24.15
CA ASP A 95 9.91 5.35 -25.29
C ASP A 95 9.59 3.86 -25.11
N GLU A 96 9.08 3.47 -23.93
CA GLU A 96 8.59 2.13 -23.57
C GLU A 96 9.72 1.08 -23.63
N ASP A 97 10.96 1.49 -23.31
CA ASP A 97 12.14 0.64 -23.34
C ASP A 97 12.41 -0.09 -22.01
N GLY A 98 11.56 0.13 -21.00
CA GLY A 98 11.67 -0.45 -19.67
C GLY A 98 12.72 0.24 -18.81
N LYS A 99 13.08 1.49 -19.11
CA LYS A 99 13.99 2.31 -18.31
C LYS A 99 13.46 3.73 -18.18
N VAL A 100 13.92 4.38 -17.12
CA VAL A 100 13.68 5.80 -16.92
C VAL A 100 14.42 6.61 -17.98
N ASP A 101 13.69 7.45 -18.71
CA ASP A 101 14.21 8.36 -19.73
C ASP A 101 15.29 9.27 -19.14
N GLU A 102 16.25 9.65 -19.97
CA GLU A 102 17.34 10.56 -19.57
C GLU A 102 16.79 11.88 -18.98
N GLY A 103 17.29 12.25 -17.80
CA GLY A 103 16.92 13.49 -17.11
C GLY A 103 15.65 13.40 -16.26
N LYS A 104 14.96 12.25 -16.26
CA LYS A 104 13.86 11.99 -15.34
C LYS A 104 14.34 11.36 -14.04
N LYS A 105 13.46 11.44 -13.04
CA LYS A 105 13.66 10.93 -11.69
C LYS A 105 12.50 10.03 -11.33
N SER A 106 12.80 9.01 -10.54
CA SER A 106 11.87 8.00 -10.07
C SER A 106 12.42 7.35 -8.81
N ILE A 107 11.62 6.51 -8.16
CA ILE A 107 12.08 5.69 -7.03
C ILE A 107 13.30 4.86 -7.43
N TYR A 108 13.29 4.19 -8.58
CA TYR A 108 14.41 3.33 -8.98
C TYR A 108 15.71 4.10 -9.20
N THR A 109 15.64 5.33 -9.72
CA THR A 109 16.82 6.15 -10.02
C THR A 109 17.35 6.91 -8.81
N GLU A 110 16.46 7.32 -7.89
CA GLU A 110 16.84 8.10 -6.71
C GLU A 110 17.09 7.23 -5.48
N HIS A 111 16.31 6.17 -5.29
CA HIS A 111 16.31 5.30 -4.12
C HIS A 111 16.31 3.81 -4.47
N PRO A 112 17.26 3.33 -5.30
CA PRO A 112 17.37 1.93 -5.67
C PRO A 112 17.54 0.97 -4.47
N GLU A 113 18.00 1.47 -3.33
CA GLU A 113 18.20 0.74 -2.08
C GLU A 113 16.88 0.39 -1.36
N TRP A 114 15.83 1.17 -1.59
CA TRP A 114 14.52 0.92 -0.97
C TRP A 114 13.81 -0.29 -1.56
N LEU A 115 14.14 -0.67 -2.80
CA LEU A 115 13.37 -1.67 -3.53
C LEU A 115 13.51 -3.07 -2.93
N GLN A 116 12.43 -3.83 -3.04
CA GLN A 116 12.47 -5.27 -2.82
C GLN A 116 13.40 -5.93 -3.83
N VAL A 117 14.13 -6.96 -3.39
CA VAL A 117 15.07 -7.73 -4.23
C VAL A 117 14.64 -9.18 -4.26
N GLY A 118 14.49 -9.76 -5.45
CA GLY A 118 14.13 -11.15 -5.64
C GLY A 118 15.28 -12.11 -5.32
N GLU A 119 15.00 -13.41 -5.29
CA GLU A 119 16.02 -14.44 -5.08
C GLU A 119 17.08 -14.45 -6.20
N ASP A 120 16.71 -14.00 -7.39
CA ASP A 120 17.60 -13.84 -8.55
C ASP A 120 18.44 -12.55 -8.53
N GLY A 121 18.25 -11.71 -7.50
CA GLY A 121 18.97 -10.46 -7.32
C GLY A 121 18.41 -9.27 -8.11
N ARG A 122 17.33 -9.45 -8.90
CA ARG A 122 16.65 -8.33 -9.56
C ARG A 122 15.92 -7.49 -8.52
N LYS A 123 15.81 -6.18 -8.79
CA LYS A 123 14.97 -5.27 -8.02
C LYS A 123 13.55 -5.30 -8.58
N ALA A 124 12.57 -5.24 -7.70
CA ALA A 124 11.15 -5.27 -8.02
C ALA A 124 10.71 -3.90 -8.56
N VAL A 125 11.07 -3.64 -9.82
CA VAL A 125 10.65 -2.46 -10.58
C VAL A 125 10.13 -2.92 -11.93
N PHE A 126 8.97 -2.40 -12.30
CA PHE A 126 8.26 -2.75 -13.52
C PHE A 126 7.87 -1.49 -14.27
N TYR A 127 7.60 -1.62 -15.57
CA TYR A 127 7.27 -0.49 -16.44
C TYR A 127 6.13 -0.88 -17.37
N GLY A 128 5.13 0.01 -17.46
CA GLY A 128 4.11 -0.01 -18.51
C GLY A 128 3.23 -1.26 -18.64
N ASN A 129 1.92 -1.15 -18.43
CA ASN A 129 0.91 -2.18 -18.74
C ASN A 129 1.19 -3.60 -18.17
N VAL A 130 2.09 -3.74 -17.20
CA VAL A 130 2.33 -5.01 -16.49
C VAL A 130 1.11 -5.45 -15.68
N ALA A 131 0.26 -4.49 -15.32
CA ALA A 131 -1.08 -4.68 -14.77
C ALA A 131 -2.02 -3.57 -15.27
N PHE A 132 -3.34 -3.75 -15.11
CA PHE A 132 -4.32 -2.78 -15.60
C PHE A 132 -4.27 -1.42 -14.88
N TRP A 133 -3.68 -1.39 -13.68
CA TRP A 133 -3.49 -0.19 -12.85
C TRP A 133 -2.13 0.49 -13.05
N VAL A 134 -1.20 -0.12 -13.80
CA VAL A 134 0.11 0.47 -14.11
C VAL A 134 0.01 1.19 -15.45
N GLU A 135 0.12 2.51 -15.40
CA GLU A 135 0.04 3.34 -16.60
C GLU A 135 1.16 3.03 -17.60
N LYS A 136 0.85 3.21 -18.89
CA LYS A 136 1.69 2.82 -20.02
C LYS A 136 3.15 3.33 -19.95
N HIS A 137 3.35 4.54 -19.44
CA HIS A 137 4.64 5.23 -19.40
C HIS A 137 5.21 5.38 -17.98
N SER A 138 4.72 4.56 -17.05
CA SER A 138 5.02 4.69 -15.63
C SER A 138 5.95 3.58 -15.14
N GLU A 139 6.81 3.96 -14.20
CA GLU A 139 7.51 3.03 -13.31
C GLU A 139 6.56 2.59 -12.21
N ASP A 140 6.63 1.31 -11.85
CA ASP A 140 5.97 0.69 -10.70
C ASP A 140 7.03 0.02 -9.80
N ALA A 141 7.37 0.69 -8.69
CA ALA A 141 8.47 0.30 -7.81
C ALA A 141 7.95 -0.31 -6.50
N TRP A 142 8.37 -1.53 -6.20
CA TRP A 142 7.95 -2.26 -5.00
C TRP A 142 8.98 -2.10 -3.88
N ILE A 143 8.52 -1.63 -2.72
CA ILE A 143 9.38 -1.13 -1.65
C ILE A 143 9.53 -2.14 -0.52
N CYS A 144 10.73 -2.25 0.03
CA CYS A 144 11.03 -3.06 1.18
C CYS A 144 10.59 -2.36 2.48
N PRO A 145 9.65 -2.92 3.27
CA PRO A 145 9.21 -2.31 4.53
C PRO A 145 10.28 -2.31 5.63
N ASN A 146 11.40 -3.00 5.39
CA ASN A 146 12.54 -3.09 6.30
C ASN A 146 13.65 -2.08 5.99
N ASP A 147 13.56 -1.34 4.88
CA ASP A 147 14.48 -0.22 4.66
C ASP A 147 14.23 0.85 5.74
N PRO A 148 15.24 1.21 6.55
CA PRO A 148 15.03 2.05 7.71
C PRO A 148 14.74 3.52 7.36
N GLU A 149 15.25 4.01 6.24
CA GLU A 149 15.02 5.39 5.81
C GLU A 149 13.61 5.55 5.24
N TYR A 150 13.25 4.69 4.29
CA TYR A 150 11.91 4.62 3.73
C TYR A 150 10.85 4.48 4.82
N ARG A 151 11.01 3.49 5.72
CA ARG A 151 10.04 3.24 6.80
C ARG A 151 9.87 4.47 7.69
N ARG A 152 10.96 5.17 8.02
CA ARG A 152 10.90 6.42 8.80
C ARG A 152 10.14 7.52 8.05
N ILE A 153 10.41 7.70 6.75
CA ILE A 153 9.74 8.72 5.93
C ILE A 153 8.24 8.41 5.88
N PHE A 154 7.85 7.19 5.51
CA PHE A 154 6.44 6.80 5.41
C PHE A 154 5.68 7.03 6.72
N LEU A 155 6.25 6.63 7.86
CA LEU A 155 5.62 6.83 9.16
C LEU A 155 5.44 8.30 9.54
N GLU A 156 6.33 9.19 9.10
CA GLU A 156 6.15 10.63 9.28
C GLU A 156 5.05 11.18 8.35
N GLU A 157 4.92 10.68 7.12
CA GLU A 157 3.81 11.04 6.23
C GLU A 157 2.45 10.60 6.80
N VAL A 158 2.37 9.38 7.36
CA VAL A 158 1.19 8.89 8.09
C VAL A 158 0.77 9.86 9.19
N LYS A 159 1.72 10.42 9.95
CA LYS A 159 1.42 11.38 11.03
C LYS A 159 0.92 12.71 10.49
N LYS A 160 1.39 13.17 9.33
CA LYS A 160 0.89 14.39 8.67
C LYS A 160 -0.53 14.23 8.16
N ILE A 161 -0.86 13.04 7.64
CA ILE A 161 -2.18 12.68 7.10
C ILE A 161 -3.22 12.52 8.21
N ALA A 162 -2.86 11.84 9.29
CA ALA A 162 -3.78 11.37 10.34
C ALA A 162 -4.77 12.41 10.93
N PRO A 163 -4.45 13.72 11.07
CA PRO A 163 -5.41 14.73 11.53
C PRO A 163 -6.60 14.95 10.58
N TYR A 164 -6.43 14.64 9.29
CA TYR A 164 -7.36 15.04 8.23
C TYR A 164 -8.22 13.89 7.71
N VAL A 165 -8.18 12.71 8.34
CA VAL A 165 -8.94 11.53 7.90
C VAL A 165 -9.47 10.74 9.10
N ASP A 166 -10.52 9.96 8.89
CA ASP A 166 -11.03 8.98 9.86
C ASP A 166 -10.40 7.59 9.70
N GLY A 167 -9.75 7.33 8.56
CA GLY A 167 -9.04 6.09 8.33
C GLY A 167 -7.98 6.19 7.25
N ILE A 168 -7.07 5.23 7.25
CA ILE A 168 -6.07 5.00 6.21
C ILE A 168 -6.31 3.60 5.66
N TYR A 169 -6.57 3.52 4.37
CA TYR A 169 -6.66 2.29 3.60
C TYR A 169 -5.29 1.99 3.02
N LEU A 170 -4.70 0.87 3.39
CA LEU A 170 -3.37 0.45 2.99
C LEU A 170 -3.47 -0.66 1.96
N ASP A 171 -2.85 -0.43 0.82
CA ASP A 171 -2.67 -1.38 -0.27
C ASP A 171 -1.21 -1.26 -0.77
N VAL A 172 -0.75 -1.97 -1.77
CA VAL A 172 -0.45 -3.38 -1.55
C VAL A 172 0.66 -3.52 -0.48
N VAL A 173 0.37 -4.22 0.64
CA VAL A 173 1.31 -4.38 1.78
C VAL A 173 1.87 -5.81 1.85
N ILE A 174 2.68 -6.22 0.88
CA ILE A 174 3.25 -7.57 0.82
C ILE A 174 4.74 -7.56 0.42
N PHE A 175 5.41 -8.67 0.72
CA PHE A 175 6.65 -9.02 0.01
C PHE A 175 6.31 -9.70 -1.31
N LEU A 176 6.80 -9.13 -2.41
CA LEU A 176 6.52 -9.58 -3.76
C LEU A 176 6.99 -11.01 -4.02
N ASN A 177 6.19 -11.78 -4.74
CA ASN A 177 6.48 -13.15 -5.19
C ASN A 177 5.60 -13.62 -6.35
N SER A 178 4.68 -12.78 -6.82
CA SER A 178 3.73 -13.12 -7.90
C SER A 178 3.17 -11.85 -8.55
N PHE A 179 4.01 -11.10 -9.27
CA PHE A 179 3.61 -9.95 -10.08
C PHE A 179 4.48 -9.85 -11.33
N GLY A 180 3.90 -9.42 -12.46
CA GLY A 180 4.63 -9.37 -13.73
C GLY A 180 5.31 -10.71 -14.08
N ASP A 181 6.62 -10.69 -14.28
CA ASP A 181 7.45 -11.87 -14.55
C ASP A 181 8.13 -12.46 -13.30
N TRP A 182 7.61 -12.17 -12.10
CA TRP A 182 8.14 -12.63 -10.80
C TRP A 182 7.42 -13.84 -10.20
N GLU A 183 6.73 -14.66 -11.00
CA GLU A 183 6.14 -15.91 -10.47
C GLU A 183 7.25 -16.77 -9.83
N ASP A 184 7.10 -17.03 -8.52
CA ASP A 184 8.08 -17.73 -7.68
C ASP A 184 9.43 -17.01 -7.45
N ASN A 185 9.57 -15.73 -7.81
CA ASN A 185 10.74 -14.91 -7.42
C ASN A 185 10.48 -14.22 -6.07
N TYR A 186 10.74 -14.92 -4.97
CA TYR A 186 10.38 -14.45 -3.63
C TYR A 186 11.28 -13.30 -3.17
N ALA A 187 10.68 -12.15 -2.88
CA ALA A 187 11.32 -11.08 -2.12
C ALA A 187 11.21 -11.32 -0.60
N CYS A 188 12.11 -10.80 0.23
CA CYS A 188 13.15 -9.84 -0.10
C CYS A 188 14.55 -10.33 0.28
N HIS A 189 15.47 -10.25 -0.66
CA HIS A 189 16.90 -10.58 -0.56
C HIS A 189 17.79 -9.32 -0.53
N CYS A 190 17.22 -8.15 -0.20
CA CYS A 190 18.00 -6.92 -0.02
C CYS A 190 18.93 -7.04 1.20
N GLU A 191 19.90 -6.15 1.31
CA GLU A 191 20.90 -6.20 2.39
C GLU A 191 20.29 -6.05 3.79
N ASP A 192 19.26 -5.21 3.94
CA ASP A 192 18.54 -5.10 5.21
C ASP A 192 17.81 -6.38 5.60
N CYS A 193 17.12 -7.03 4.67
CA CYS A 193 16.42 -8.28 4.95
C CYS A 193 17.40 -9.42 5.26
N LYS A 194 18.53 -9.51 4.55
CA LYS A 194 19.60 -10.47 4.86
C LYS A 194 20.15 -10.25 6.26
N ARG A 195 20.46 -9.00 6.61
CA ARG A 195 20.99 -8.62 7.92
C ARG A 195 19.99 -8.94 9.04
N LEU A 196 18.76 -8.45 8.94
CA LEU A 196 17.73 -8.64 9.96
C LEU A 196 17.39 -10.12 10.16
N PHE A 197 17.24 -10.90 9.08
CA PHE A 197 16.97 -12.34 9.20
C PHE A 197 18.13 -13.07 9.89
N LYS A 198 19.37 -12.71 9.58
CA LYS A 198 20.56 -13.26 10.24
C LYS A 198 20.60 -12.91 11.73
N GLU A 199 20.32 -11.65 12.07
CA GLU A 199 20.31 -11.16 13.45
C GLU A 199 19.20 -11.81 14.29
N GLU A 200 18.00 -11.92 13.74
CA GLU A 200 16.81 -12.38 14.48
C GLU A 200 16.66 -13.90 14.53
N LYS A 201 17.03 -14.61 13.45
CA LYS A 201 16.85 -16.06 13.33
C LYS A 201 18.16 -16.84 13.37
N GLY A 202 19.31 -16.18 13.26
CA GLY A 202 20.63 -16.84 13.21
C GLY A 202 20.89 -17.61 11.91
N LEU A 203 20.09 -17.37 10.87
CA LEU A 203 20.10 -18.09 9.60
C LEU A 203 20.38 -17.14 8.44
N ASP A 204 20.98 -17.66 7.37
CA ASP A 204 21.00 -16.95 6.09
C ASP A 204 19.68 -17.22 5.35
N ILE A 205 19.24 -16.30 4.48
CA ILE A 205 17.99 -16.46 3.73
C ILE A 205 18.07 -17.77 2.91
N PRO A 206 17.15 -18.73 3.13
CA PRO A 206 17.17 -20.02 2.47
C PRO A 206 16.69 -19.93 1.02
N GLY A 207 17.13 -20.88 0.18
CA GLY A 207 16.43 -21.16 -1.09
C GLY A 207 15.16 -21.97 -0.88
N LYS A 208 14.26 -22.00 -1.87
CA LYS A 208 12.92 -22.61 -1.81
C LYS A 208 12.86 -24.07 -1.33
N ASN A 209 13.90 -24.87 -1.59
CA ASN A 209 13.98 -26.28 -1.20
C ASN A 209 14.70 -26.53 0.14
N ASP A 210 15.16 -25.49 0.83
CA ASP A 210 15.82 -25.62 2.13
C ASP A 210 14.79 -25.91 3.24
N LYS A 211 15.17 -26.71 4.24
CA LYS A 211 14.33 -27.04 5.39
C LYS A 211 13.90 -25.82 6.20
N ASN A 212 14.67 -24.73 6.14
CA ASN A 212 14.40 -23.47 6.83
C ASN A 212 13.53 -22.51 6.01
N TRP A 213 13.12 -22.88 4.79
CA TRP A 213 12.27 -22.04 3.93
C TRP A 213 11.04 -21.51 4.66
N LYS A 214 10.33 -22.39 5.37
CA LYS A 214 9.15 -22.03 6.14
C LYS A 214 9.43 -20.97 7.21
N ILE A 215 10.59 -21.02 7.87
CA ILE A 215 11.01 -20.03 8.88
C ILE A 215 11.16 -18.65 8.23
N TRP A 216 11.71 -18.59 7.02
CA TRP A 216 11.86 -17.34 6.28
C TRP A 216 10.52 -16.78 5.79
N ILE A 217 9.60 -17.64 5.34
CA ILE A 217 8.24 -17.22 4.97
C ILE A 217 7.48 -16.67 6.19
N GLU A 218 7.54 -17.34 7.34
CA GLU A 218 6.93 -16.84 8.58
C GLU A 218 7.56 -15.53 9.02
N TRP A 219 8.88 -15.37 8.86
CA TRP A 219 9.56 -14.12 9.16
C TRP A 219 9.13 -12.95 8.25
N ARG A 220 8.89 -13.20 6.95
CA ARG A 220 8.34 -12.17 6.04
C ARG A 220 7.00 -11.65 6.55
N GLU A 221 6.13 -12.54 7.01
CA GLU A 221 4.85 -12.18 7.63
C GLU A 221 5.03 -11.39 8.94
N GLU A 222 5.97 -11.79 9.80
CA GLU A 222 6.33 -11.05 11.02
C GLU A 222 6.74 -9.60 10.69
N LYS A 223 7.57 -9.40 9.66
CA LYS A 223 8.01 -8.05 9.25
C LYS A 223 6.87 -7.18 8.71
N ILE A 224 5.94 -7.75 7.94
CA ILE A 224 4.73 -7.04 7.50
C ILE A 224 3.84 -6.67 8.68
N LYS A 225 3.66 -7.58 9.63
CA LYS A 225 2.93 -7.31 10.87
C LYS A 225 3.57 -6.14 11.64
N GLU A 226 4.88 -6.16 11.85
CA GLU A 226 5.59 -5.07 12.53
C GLU A 226 5.42 -3.72 11.81
N PHE A 227 5.48 -3.71 10.47
CA PHE A 227 5.24 -2.51 9.67
C PHE A 227 3.83 -1.94 9.90
N LEU A 228 2.80 -2.79 9.83
CA LEU A 228 1.41 -2.40 10.06
C LEU A 228 1.17 -1.93 11.51
N GLU A 229 1.80 -2.58 12.50
CA GLU A 229 1.74 -2.16 13.91
C GLU A 229 2.33 -0.77 14.09
N ASP A 230 3.46 -0.46 13.45
CA ASP A 230 4.06 0.88 13.49
C ASP A 230 3.17 1.93 12.82
N VAL A 231 2.61 1.64 11.65
CA VAL A 231 1.67 2.55 10.97
C VAL A 231 0.47 2.87 11.88
N LYS A 232 -0.13 1.83 12.47
CA LYS A 232 -1.26 1.98 13.41
C LYS A 232 -0.88 2.80 14.63
N LYS A 233 0.29 2.53 15.20
CA LYS A 233 0.81 3.24 16.37
C LYS A 233 1.04 4.72 16.07
N GLU A 234 1.72 5.05 14.98
CA GLU A 234 2.02 6.44 14.63
C GLU A 234 0.76 7.23 14.24
N ALA A 235 -0.17 6.61 13.50
CA ALA A 235 -1.47 7.20 13.20
C ALA A 235 -2.28 7.50 14.48
N LYS A 236 -2.38 6.53 15.40
CA LYS A 236 -3.16 6.66 16.64
C LYS A 236 -2.56 7.63 17.66
N LYS A 237 -1.26 7.97 17.57
CA LYS A 237 -0.68 9.06 18.36
C LYS A 237 -1.29 10.42 18.01
N ILE A 238 -1.72 10.59 16.75
CA ILE A 238 -2.26 11.83 16.24
C ILE A 238 -3.80 11.84 16.31
N ASN A 239 -4.42 10.75 15.86
CA ASN A 239 -5.87 10.57 15.90
C ASN A 239 -6.20 9.21 16.54
N PRO A 240 -6.51 9.16 17.85
CA PRO A 240 -6.78 7.91 18.56
C PRO A 240 -7.93 7.06 17.99
N ASP A 241 -8.88 7.70 17.30
CA ASP A 241 -10.06 7.05 16.72
C ASP A 241 -9.85 6.58 15.28
N ILE A 242 -8.71 6.91 14.65
CA ILE A 242 -8.40 6.54 13.27
C ILE A 242 -8.46 5.02 13.06
N LYS A 243 -9.00 4.61 11.92
CA LYS A 243 -9.03 3.20 11.50
C LYS A 243 -7.89 2.91 10.54
N ILE A 244 -7.11 1.88 10.85
CA ILE A 244 -6.22 1.28 9.86
C ILE A 244 -6.96 0.15 9.17
N ILE A 245 -7.06 0.27 7.85
CA ILE A 245 -7.79 -0.63 6.97
C ILE A 245 -6.76 -1.23 6.01
N LEU A 246 -6.78 -2.54 5.86
CA LEU A 246 -5.83 -3.26 5.01
C LEU A 246 -6.58 -3.90 3.85
N GLU A 247 -6.22 -3.54 2.62
CA GLU A 247 -6.46 -4.37 1.44
C GLU A 247 -5.65 -5.65 1.61
N HIS A 248 -6.34 -6.78 1.56
CA HIS A 248 -5.68 -8.07 1.63
C HIS A 248 -6.50 -9.16 0.95
N TRP A 249 -5.94 -9.83 -0.05
CA TRP A 249 -6.56 -11.02 -0.62
C TRP A 249 -6.65 -12.16 0.41
N HIS A 250 -7.85 -12.69 0.68
CA HIS A 250 -8.08 -13.70 1.74
C HIS A 250 -7.92 -15.15 1.30
N GLY A 251 -7.14 -15.42 0.25
CA GLY A 251 -7.01 -16.75 -0.37
C GLY A 251 -6.87 -17.90 0.62
N PHE A 252 -7.95 -18.64 0.81
CA PHE A 252 -8.06 -19.71 1.82
C PHE A 252 -7.15 -20.92 1.55
N TYR A 253 -6.44 -20.98 0.41
CA TYR A 253 -5.67 -22.16 0.00
C TYR A 253 -4.21 -21.88 -0.38
N ASP A 254 -3.84 -20.65 -0.75
CA ASP A 254 -2.50 -20.35 -1.30
C ASP A 254 -1.72 -19.25 -0.56
N GLY A 255 -2.21 -18.75 0.59
CA GLY A 255 -1.61 -17.60 1.29
C GLY A 255 -0.10 -17.72 1.56
N PHE A 256 0.38 -18.91 1.93
CA PHE A 256 1.83 -19.18 2.09
C PHE A 256 2.63 -19.02 0.79
N LYS A 257 2.04 -19.38 -0.35
CA LYS A 257 2.67 -19.27 -1.67
C LYS A 257 2.62 -17.82 -2.16
N THR A 258 1.53 -17.11 -1.91
CA THR A 258 1.24 -15.79 -2.49
C THR A 258 1.60 -14.62 -1.56
N GLY A 259 2.13 -14.90 -0.36
CA GLY A 259 2.56 -13.85 0.57
C GLY A 259 1.43 -13.19 1.35
N TRP A 260 0.21 -13.73 1.24
CA TRP A 260 -0.99 -13.22 1.89
C TRP A 260 -1.28 -14.04 3.17
N SER A 261 -1.41 -13.39 4.32
CA SER A 261 -1.74 -14.05 5.59
C SER A 261 -2.97 -13.47 6.29
N ILE A 262 -3.93 -14.35 6.61
CA ILE A 262 -5.11 -13.99 7.42
C ILE A 262 -4.76 -13.55 8.84
N ASN A 263 -3.56 -13.88 9.34
CA ASN A 263 -3.14 -13.50 10.69
C ASN A 263 -2.92 -11.98 10.81
N LEU A 264 -2.74 -11.27 9.70
CA LEU A 264 -2.64 -9.80 9.69
C LEU A 264 -3.93 -9.12 10.16
N ARG A 265 -5.06 -9.85 10.19
CA ARG A 265 -6.35 -9.36 10.70
C ARG A 265 -6.27 -8.82 12.13
N GLU A 266 -5.43 -9.40 12.98
CA GLU A 266 -5.29 -8.96 14.37
C GLU A 266 -4.52 -7.64 14.50
N THR A 267 -3.76 -7.29 13.46
CA THR A 267 -2.88 -6.12 13.45
C THR A 267 -3.62 -4.84 13.11
N VAL A 268 -4.59 -4.92 12.20
CA VAL A 268 -5.33 -3.76 11.68
C VAL A 268 -6.71 -3.63 12.33
N ASP A 269 -7.39 -2.49 12.15
CA ASP A 269 -8.74 -2.32 12.69
C ASP A 269 -9.78 -2.98 11.75
N ILE A 270 -9.52 -2.97 10.44
CA ILE A 270 -10.37 -3.57 9.42
C ILE A 270 -9.47 -4.25 8.38
N MET A 271 -9.84 -5.45 7.96
CA MET A 271 -9.23 -6.14 6.84
C MET A 271 -10.30 -6.30 5.75
N THR A 272 -9.98 -5.90 4.53
CA THR A 272 -10.88 -5.84 3.38
C THR A 272 -10.23 -6.51 2.17
N HIS A 273 -11.02 -6.77 1.13
CA HIS A 273 -10.51 -7.12 -0.19
C HIS A 273 -11.35 -6.41 -1.26
N GLU A 274 -10.69 -5.98 -2.32
CA GLU A 274 -11.35 -5.40 -3.49
C GLU A 274 -11.90 -6.52 -4.38
N TYR A 275 -13.21 -6.49 -4.62
CA TYR A 275 -13.86 -7.39 -5.59
C TYR A 275 -14.33 -6.58 -6.78
N ASP A 276 -14.21 -7.17 -7.98
CA ASP A 276 -14.87 -6.66 -9.17
C ASP A 276 -16.37 -6.51 -8.90
N ALA A 277 -16.95 -5.36 -9.26
CA ALA A 277 -18.40 -5.22 -9.28
C ALA A 277 -19.01 -6.24 -10.26
N ALA A 278 -19.92 -7.06 -9.74
CA ALA A 278 -20.69 -8.02 -10.51
C ALA A 278 -21.71 -7.35 -11.46
#